data_AF-A0A443XR52-F1
#
_entry.id   AF-A0A443XR52-F1
#
_cell.length_a   1.000
_cell.length_b   1.000
_cell.length_c   1.000
_cell.angle_alpha   90.00
_cell.angle_beta   90.00
_cell.angle_gamma   90.00
#
_symmetry.space_group_name_H-M   'P 1'
#
loop_
_entity.id
_entity.type
_entity.pdbx_description
1 polymer ?
#
loop_
_entity_poly.entity_id
_entity_poly.type
_entity_poly.pdbx_seq_one_letter_code
_entity_poly.pdbx_strand_id
1 'polypeptide(L)'
;MTEVAPLRDASTLTDEERHLIASFEPAVAALSALFGPGCEVVLHAFDSLHASVIKIANGHITGRQEGAPVTDFALDKLHSAAGSQWSSYFSRTREGTLLKSSSITISNREGKPIGMLCVNFSLDTPLGSLLDTFAPPAVPPAHGTETFASSVDDLVAQVIAKVDRDPGLGSSVRNKAIVHRLYDMGIFEIKDAAQLVAELLGISRHTVYLHIRNHKAELAEQQ
;
A
#
# COMPACT_ATOMS: atom_id res chain seq x y z
N MET A 1 -30.48 -35.06 -21.11
CA MET A 1 -29.66 -33.97 -21.68
C MET A 1 -29.94 -32.74 -20.85
N THR A 2 -29.09 -32.44 -19.88
CA THR A 2 -29.26 -31.30 -18.99
C THR A 2 -28.78 -30.06 -19.74
N GLU A 3 -29.71 -29.16 -20.02
CA GLU A 3 -29.50 -27.91 -20.72
C GLU A 3 -28.57 -27.02 -19.86
N VAL A 4 -27.35 -26.80 -20.34
CA VAL A 4 -26.40 -25.88 -19.70
C VAL A 4 -26.92 -24.47 -19.98
N ALA A 5 -27.43 -23.81 -18.94
CA ALA A 5 -27.86 -22.42 -19.04
C ALA A 5 -26.70 -21.56 -19.58
N PRO A 6 -26.95 -20.67 -20.56
CA PRO A 6 -25.90 -19.83 -21.12
C PRO A 6 -25.31 -18.96 -20.01
N LEU A 7 -23.97 -18.94 -19.93
CA LEU A 7 -23.21 -17.99 -19.12
C LEU A 7 -23.73 -16.60 -19.48
N ARG A 8 -24.45 -15.96 -18.54
CA ARG A 8 -24.97 -14.60 -18.73
C ARG A 8 -23.78 -13.70 -19.09
N ASP A 9 -23.87 -13.04 -20.24
CA ASP A 9 -22.93 -11.99 -20.62
C ASP A 9 -22.70 -11.06 -19.42
N ALA A 10 -21.43 -10.94 -19.04
CA ALA A 10 -21.01 -10.06 -17.96
C ALA A 10 -21.62 -8.67 -18.19
N SER A 11 -22.35 -8.15 -17.21
CA SER A 11 -22.87 -6.78 -17.26
C SER A 11 -21.70 -5.83 -17.45
N THR A 12 -21.74 -4.98 -18.46
CA THR A 12 -20.74 -3.92 -18.67
C THR A 12 -20.57 -3.09 -17.40
N LEU A 13 -19.33 -3.01 -16.91
CA LEU A 13 -18.97 -2.15 -15.79
C LEU A 13 -19.14 -0.68 -16.16
N THR A 14 -19.66 0.10 -15.22
CA THR A 14 -19.74 1.56 -15.31
C THR A 14 -18.35 2.20 -15.19
N ASP A 15 -18.24 3.48 -15.58
CA ASP A 15 -16.98 4.23 -15.47
C ASP A 15 -16.51 4.35 -14.00
N GLU A 16 -17.43 4.51 -13.04
CA GLU A 16 -17.09 4.54 -11.61
C GLU A 16 -16.51 3.19 -11.16
N GLU A 17 -17.12 2.07 -11.56
CA GLU A 17 -16.63 0.73 -11.24
C GLU A 17 -15.26 0.45 -11.86
N ARG A 18 -15.04 0.88 -13.12
CA ARG A 18 -13.73 0.79 -13.77
C ARG A 18 -12.68 1.60 -13.04
N HIS A 19 -13.01 2.84 -12.65
CA HIS A 19 -12.10 3.70 -11.92
C HIS A 19 -11.74 3.10 -10.55
N LEU A 20 -12.72 2.56 -9.83
CA LEU A 20 -12.49 1.89 -8.55
C LEU A 20 -11.54 0.70 -8.71
N ILE A 21 -11.76 -0.17 -9.70
CA ILE A 21 -10.87 -1.30 -9.96
C ILE A 21 -9.45 -0.79 -10.32
N ALA A 22 -9.35 0.19 -11.23
CA ALA A 22 -8.06 0.75 -11.65
C ALA A 22 -7.27 1.39 -10.49
N SER A 23 -7.94 1.90 -9.45
CA SER A 23 -7.26 2.41 -8.25
C SER A 23 -6.43 1.36 -7.49
N PHE A 24 -6.64 0.07 -7.76
CA PHE A 24 -5.84 -1.03 -7.21
C PHE A 24 -4.61 -1.40 -8.05
N GLU A 25 -4.44 -0.84 -9.26
CA GLU A 25 -3.25 -1.11 -10.08
C GLU A 25 -1.92 -0.81 -9.35
N PRO A 26 -1.77 0.29 -8.58
CA PRO A 26 -0.56 0.53 -7.81
C PRO A 26 -0.28 -0.57 -6.77
N ALA A 27 -1.33 -1.16 -6.19
CA ALA A 27 -1.19 -2.25 -5.22
C ALA A 27 -0.59 -3.51 -5.87
N VAL A 28 -0.85 -3.76 -7.16
CA VAL A 28 -0.25 -4.88 -7.91
C VAL A 28 1.27 -4.76 -7.93
N ALA A 29 1.79 -3.58 -8.24
CA ALA A 29 3.23 -3.31 -8.25
C ALA A 29 3.81 -3.30 -6.83
N ALA A 30 3.14 -2.64 -5.87
CA ALA A 30 3.64 -2.51 -4.50
C ALA A 30 3.75 -3.87 -3.79
N LEU A 31 2.71 -4.71 -3.89
CA LEU A 31 2.68 -6.02 -3.23
C LEU A 31 3.69 -7.00 -3.85
N SER A 32 3.82 -7.00 -5.18
CA SER A 32 4.83 -7.83 -5.85
C SER A 32 6.25 -7.36 -5.53
N ALA A 33 6.49 -6.05 -5.42
CA ALA A 33 7.79 -5.52 -4.98
C ALA A 33 8.11 -5.87 -3.52
N LEU A 34 7.11 -5.82 -2.63
CA LEU A 34 7.27 -6.14 -1.20
C LEU A 34 7.67 -7.60 -0.96
N PHE A 35 7.04 -8.54 -1.67
CA PHE A 35 7.28 -9.97 -1.50
C PHE A 35 8.27 -10.56 -2.52
N GLY A 36 8.75 -9.74 -3.44
CA GLY A 36 9.77 -10.11 -4.41
C GLY A 36 9.26 -11.02 -5.53
N PRO A 37 10.18 -11.66 -6.28
CA PRO A 37 9.85 -12.39 -7.50
C PRO A 37 8.98 -13.63 -7.28
N GLY A 38 8.94 -14.17 -6.05
CA GLY A 38 8.11 -15.32 -5.68
C GLY A 38 6.63 -15.02 -5.47
N CYS A 39 6.22 -13.75 -5.60
CA CYS A 39 4.85 -13.30 -5.37
C CYS A 39 4.20 -12.75 -6.64
N GLU A 40 3.21 -13.46 -7.17
CA GLU A 40 2.36 -13.01 -8.26
C GLU A 40 1.17 -12.23 -7.71
N VAL A 41 0.86 -11.10 -8.32
CA VAL A 41 -0.30 -10.30 -7.96
C VAL A 41 -1.12 -10.05 -9.22
N VAL A 42 -2.41 -10.36 -9.17
CA VAL A 42 -3.31 -10.34 -10.32
C VAL A 42 -4.54 -9.51 -9.99
N LEU A 43 -4.83 -8.52 -10.82
CA LEU A 43 -6.04 -7.71 -10.75
C LEU A 43 -7.00 -8.12 -11.86
N HIS A 44 -8.22 -8.43 -11.46
CA HIS A 44 -9.31 -8.84 -12.34
C HIS A 44 -10.40 -7.79 -12.40
N ALA A 45 -10.96 -7.60 -13.60
CA ALA A 45 -12.27 -6.99 -13.83
C ALA A 45 -13.25 -8.04 -14.35
N PHE A 46 -14.52 -7.95 -13.94
CA PHE A 46 -15.55 -8.94 -14.26
C PHE A 46 -16.52 -8.52 -15.37
N ASP A 47 -16.18 -7.49 -16.15
CA ASP A 47 -16.87 -7.11 -17.40
C ASP A 47 -16.58 -8.05 -18.57
N SER A 48 -15.47 -8.80 -18.54
CA SER A 48 -15.14 -9.83 -19.55
C SER A 48 -14.46 -11.03 -18.91
N LEU A 49 -15.20 -12.12 -18.73
CA LEU A 49 -14.67 -13.33 -18.09
C LEU A 49 -13.59 -14.03 -18.94
N HIS A 50 -13.64 -13.87 -20.27
CA HIS A 50 -12.61 -14.39 -21.18
C HIS A 50 -11.30 -13.60 -21.15
N ALA A 51 -11.33 -12.36 -20.68
CA ALA A 51 -10.18 -11.46 -20.61
C ALA A 51 -10.19 -10.66 -19.30
N SER A 52 -10.36 -11.37 -18.18
CA SER A 52 -10.60 -10.73 -16.88
C SER A 52 -9.35 -10.08 -16.28
N VAL A 53 -8.15 -10.55 -16.59
CA VAL A 53 -6.91 -9.99 -16.03
C VAL A 53 -6.61 -8.66 -16.70
N ILE A 54 -6.72 -7.58 -15.93
CA ILE A 54 -6.40 -6.23 -16.40
C ILE A 54 -5.01 -5.76 -15.99
N LYS A 55 -4.45 -6.33 -14.92
CA LYS A 55 -3.10 -6.05 -14.46
C LYS A 55 -2.50 -7.27 -13.79
N ILE A 56 -1.23 -7.54 -14.05
CA ILE A 56 -0.52 -8.63 -13.39
C ILE A 56 0.96 -8.27 -13.17
N ALA A 57 1.48 -8.66 -12.01
CA ALA A 57 2.91 -8.64 -11.71
C ALA A 57 3.38 -10.06 -11.40
N ASN A 58 4.60 -10.41 -11.83
CA ASN A 58 5.20 -11.73 -11.69
C ASN A 58 4.34 -12.89 -12.26
N GLY A 59 3.62 -12.63 -13.37
CA GLY A 59 2.76 -13.62 -14.04
C GLY A 59 3.47 -14.88 -14.55
N HIS A 60 4.81 -14.91 -14.51
CA HIS A 60 5.61 -16.10 -14.80
C HIS A 60 5.36 -17.25 -13.80
N ILE A 61 4.82 -16.97 -12.60
CA ILE A 61 4.51 -17.99 -11.60
C ILE A 61 3.38 -18.91 -12.07
N THR A 62 2.29 -18.34 -12.60
CA THR A 62 1.17 -19.13 -13.15
C THR A 62 1.19 -19.23 -14.68
N GLY A 63 2.13 -18.55 -15.35
CA GLY A 63 2.19 -18.42 -16.80
C GLY A 63 1.11 -17.51 -17.39
N ARG A 64 0.47 -16.66 -16.56
CA ARG A 64 -0.62 -15.76 -16.97
C ARG A 64 -0.08 -14.38 -17.37
N GLN A 65 -0.86 -13.70 -18.19
CA GLN A 65 -0.59 -12.33 -18.67
C GLN A 65 -1.88 -11.51 -18.68
N GLU A 66 -1.77 -10.20 -18.90
CA GLU A 66 -2.94 -9.33 -19.13
C GLU A 66 -3.79 -9.90 -20.28
N GLY A 67 -5.12 -9.86 -20.12
CA GLY A 67 -6.08 -10.51 -21.02
C GLY A 67 -6.30 -12.01 -20.79
N ALA A 68 -5.65 -12.63 -19.79
CA ALA A 68 -5.95 -14.02 -19.43
C ALA A 68 -7.39 -14.17 -18.87
N PRO A 69 -8.04 -15.33 -19.09
CA PRO A 69 -9.39 -15.58 -18.62
C PRO A 69 -9.46 -15.68 -17.10
N VAL A 70 -10.67 -15.57 -16.57
CA VAL A 70 -11.00 -15.76 -15.16
C VAL A 70 -10.73 -17.21 -14.74
N THR A 71 -10.41 -17.44 -13.45
CA THR A 71 -10.22 -18.78 -12.91
C THR A 71 -11.54 -19.36 -12.36
N ASP A 72 -11.63 -20.69 -12.20
CA ASP A 72 -12.80 -21.34 -11.60
C ASP A 72 -13.09 -20.82 -10.18
N PHE A 73 -12.03 -20.51 -9.41
CA PHE A 73 -12.17 -19.91 -8.08
C PHE A 73 -12.75 -18.49 -8.14
N ALA A 74 -12.29 -17.68 -9.09
CA ALA A 74 -12.81 -16.33 -9.32
C ALA A 74 -14.29 -16.36 -9.77
N LEU A 75 -14.66 -17.36 -10.58
CA LEU A 75 -16.05 -17.61 -10.98
C LEU A 75 -16.92 -18.01 -9.78
N ASP A 76 -16.46 -18.91 -8.93
CA ASP A 76 -17.17 -19.29 -7.70
C ASP A 76 -17.45 -18.07 -6.81
N LYS A 77 -16.45 -17.20 -6.64
CA LYS A 77 -16.58 -15.95 -5.88
C LYS A 77 -17.52 -14.93 -6.52
N LEU A 78 -17.57 -14.85 -7.84
CA LEU A 78 -18.52 -14.00 -8.57
C LEU A 78 -19.98 -14.45 -8.33
N HIS A 79 -20.20 -15.76 -8.23
CA HIS A 79 -21.53 -16.34 -8.06
C HIS A 79 -21.97 -16.49 -6.59
N SER A 80 -21.04 -16.45 -5.63
CA SER A 80 -21.37 -16.48 -4.21
C SER A 80 -21.87 -15.10 -3.74
N ALA A 81 -23.19 -14.90 -3.69
CA ALA A 81 -23.80 -13.67 -3.14
C ALA A 81 -23.62 -13.52 -1.61
N ALA A 82 -23.21 -14.60 -0.93
CA ALA A 82 -22.94 -14.65 0.49
C ALA A 82 -21.57 -15.31 0.72
N GLY A 83 -20.57 -14.52 1.09
CA GLY A 83 -19.22 -15.02 1.35
C GLY A 83 -18.32 -13.94 1.91
N SER A 84 -17.22 -14.36 2.55
CA SER A 84 -16.17 -13.43 2.98
C SER A 84 -15.61 -12.67 1.78
N GLN A 85 -15.46 -11.35 1.91
CA GLN A 85 -14.82 -10.47 0.92
C GLN A 85 -13.36 -10.82 0.66
N TRP A 86 -12.77 -11.66 1.50
CA TRP A 86 -11.41 -12.16 1.34
C TRP A 86 -11.29 -13.63 1.75
N SER A 87 -10.27 -14.30 1.24
CA SER A 87 -9.96 -15.69 1.61
C SER A 87 -8.48 -15.99 1.46
N SER A 88 -7.95 -16.87 2.29
CA SER A 88 -6.58 -17.38 2.19
C SER A 88 -6.58 -18.90 2.12
N TYR A 89 -5.97 -19.47 1.08
CA TYR A 89 -6.07 -20.89 0.76
C TYR A 89 -4.81 -21.37 0.04
N PHE A 90 -4.65 -22.68 -0.11
CA PHE A 90 -3.62 -23.25 -0.96
C PHE A 90 -4.20 -23.51 -2.35
N SER A 91 -3.42 -23.21 -3.38
CA SER A 91 -3.78 -23.47 -4.77
C SER A 91 -2.59 -24.09 -5.50
N ARG A 92 -2.78 -24.49 -6.76
CA ARG A 92 -1.68 -25.01 -7.59
C ARG A 92 -1.70 -24.36 -8.96
N THR A 93 -0.52 -24.16 -9.53
CA THR A 93 -0.37 -23.82 -10.95
C THR A 93 -0.81 -24.98 -11.83
N ARG A 94 -0.87 -24.76 -13.15
CA ARG A 94 -1.14 -25.82 -14.13
C ARG A 94 -0.07 -26.91 -14.09
N GLU A 95 1.17 -26.53 -13.82
CA GLU A 95 2.35 -27.39 -13.71
C GLU A 95 2.41 -28.10 -12.35
N GLY A 96 1.50 -27.78 -11.42
CA GLY A 96 1.36 -28.43 -10.13
C GLY A 96 2.15 -27.77 -8.98
N THR A 97 2.88 -26.68 -9.24
CA THR A 97 3.57 -25.91 -8.20
C THR A 97 2.57 -25.43 -7.15
N LEU A 98 2.90 -25.64 -5.88
CA LEU A 98 2.03 -25.28 -4.76
C LEU A 98 2.15 -23.79 -4.46
N LEU A 99 1.01 -23.13 -4.34
CA LEU A 99 0.91 -21.71 -4.04
C LEU A 99 0.19 -21.51 -2.71
N LYS A 100 0.61 -20.49 -1.95
CA LYS A 100 -0.22 -19.89 -0.90
C LYS A 100 -0.91 -18.67 -1.50
N SER A 101 -2.23 -18.74 -1.66
CA SER A 101 -3.04 -17.73 -2.33
C SER A 101 -3.90 -16.94 -1.35
N SER A 102 -4.13 -15.68 -1.68
CA SER A 102 -5.14 -14.81 -1.10
C SER A 102 -5.95 -14.18 -2.23
N SER A 103 -7.24 -13.96 -1.99
CA SER A 103 -8.11 -13.29 -2.95
C SER A 103 -9.03 -12.33 -2.22
N ILE A 104 -9.17 -11.13 -2.75
CA ILE A 104 -9.93 -10.01 -2.19
C ILE A 104 -10.92 -9.54 -3.26
N THR A 105 -12.21 -9.66 -2.98
CA THR A 105 -13.27 -9.21 -3.88
C THR A 105 -13.40 -7.70 -3.84
N ILE A 106 -13.43 -7.07 -5.02
CA ILE A 106 -13.73 -5.66 -5.19
C ILE A 106 -15.23 -5.57 -5.51
N SER A 107 -15.99 -4.88 -4.66
CA SER A 107 -17.43 -4.69 -4.82
C SER A 107 -17.77 -3.22 -5.05
N ASN A 108 -18.83 -2.98 -5.82
CA ASN A 108 -19.39 -1.64 -5.99
C ASN A 108 -20.18 -1.19 -4.75
N ARG A 109 -20.77 0.01 -4.79
CA ARG A 109 -21.57 0.57 -3.68
C ARG A 109 -22.80 -0.25 -3.29
N GLU A 110 -23.31 -1.05 -4.21
CA GLU A 110 -24.45 -1.95 -3.99
C GLU A 110 -24.02 -3.30 -3.40
N GLY A 111 -22.70 -3.49 -3.17
CA GLY A 111 -22.12 -4.74 -2.68
C GLY A 111 -21.91 -5.80 -3.77
N LYS A 112 -22.22 -5.51 -5.03
CA LYS A 112 -22.04 -6.43 -6.15
C LYS A 112 -20.55 -6.60 -6.47
N PRO A 113 -20.03 -7.84 -6.61
CA PRO A 113 -18.67 -8.09 -7.08
C PRO A 113 -18.45 -7.56 -8.49
N ILE A 114 -17.42 -6.74 -8.68
CA ILE A 114 -17.05 -6.12 -9.97
C ILE A 114 -15.63 -6.46 -10.41
N GLY A 115 -14.79 -6.91 -9.47
CA GLY A 115 -13.42 -7.32 -9.74
C GLY A 115 -12.82 -8.09 -8.57
N MET A 116 -11.54 -8.41 -8.67
CA MET A 116 -10.83 -9.15 -7.62
C MET A 116 -9.33 -8.91 -7.67
N LEU A 117 -8.70 -8.75 -6.51
CA LEU A 117 -7.26 -8.73 -6.35
C LEU A 117 -6.79 -10.07 -5.77
N CYS A 118 -5.92 -10.78 -6.49
CA CYS A 118 -5.32 -12.03 -6.06
C CYS A 118 -3.84 -11.83 -5.76
N VAL A 119 -3.36 -12.44 -4.67
CA VAL A 119 -1.95 -12.49 -4.29
C VAL A 119 -1.58 -13.96 -4.15
N ASN A 120 -0.62 -14.42 -4.93
CA ASN A 120 -0.21 -15.81 -5.03
C ASN A 120 1.29 -15.92 -4.76
N PHE A 121 1.66 -16.56 -3.65
CA PHE A 121 3.06 -16.80 -3.33
C PHE A 121 3.45 -18.24 -3.70
N SER A 122 4.47 -18.40 -4.54
CA SER A 122 4.99 -19.72 -4.90
C SER A 122 5.78 -20.33 -3.74
N LEU A 123 5.38 -21.52 -3.30
CA LEU A 123 6.09 -22.24 -2.23
C LEU A 123 7.33 -22.98 -2.73
N ASP A 124 7.55 -23.02 -4.04
CA ASP A 124 8.82 -23.46 -4.63
C ASP A 124 9.88 -22.34 -4.60
N THR A 125 9.51 -21.11 -4.23
CA THR A 125 10.45 -19.99 -4.07
C THR A 125 11.49 -20.34 -2.99
N PRO A 126 12.80 -20.34 -3.31
CA PRO A 126 13.83 -20.62 -2.32
C PRO A 126 13.74 -19.66 -1.13
N LEU A 127 13.78 -20.20 0.09
CA LEU A 127 13.71 -19.37 1.31
C LEU A 127 14.78 -18.29 1.34
N GLY A 128 15.98 -18.57 0.83
CA GLY A 128 17.06 -17.57 0.72
C GLY A 128 16.66 -16.34 -0.10
N SER A 129 15.97 -16.53 -1.24
CA SER A 129 15.49 -15.41 -2.07
C SER A 129 14.43 -14.57 -1.36
N LEU A 130 13.60 -15.20 -0.53
CA LEU A 130 12.63 -14.48 0.30
C LEU A 130 13.34 -13.67 1.39
N LEU A 131 14.34 -14.26 2.04
CA LEU A 131 15.15 -13.57 3.04
C LEU A 131 15.93 -12.40 2.43
N ASP A 132 16.48 -12.56 1.23
CA ASP A 132 17.17 -11.48 0.50
C ASP A 132 16.24 -10.31 0.20
N THR A 133 14.95 -10.57 -0.09
CA THR A 133 13.93 -9.53 -0.30
C THR A 133 13.66 -8.72 0.96
N PHE A 134 13.76 -9.36 2.14
CA PHE A 134 13.55 -8.70 3.43
C PHE A 134 14.83 -8.23 4.12
N ALA A 135 16.00 -8.50 3.52
CA ALA A 135 17.27 -8.05 4.06
C ALA A 135 17.43 -6.53 3.82
N PRO A 136 17.93 -5.78 4.82
CA PRO A 136 18.20 -4.37 4.62
C PRO A 136 19.25 -4.17 3.51
N PRO A 137 19.07 -3.19 2.63
CA PRO A 137 20.06 -2.90 1.60
C PRO A 137 21.39 -2.47 2.23
N ALA A 138 22.51 -2.84 1.59
CA ALA A 138 23.84 -2.46 2.07
C ALA A 138 24.05 -0.94 2.16
N VAL A 139 23.29 -0.19 1.36
CA VAL A 139 23.23 1.28 1.42
C VAL A 139 21.82 1.67 1.89
N PRO A 140 21.68 2.39 3.01
CA PRO A 140 20.38 2.87 3.46
C PRO A 140 19.71 3.72 2.38
N PRO A 141 18.40 3.54 2.12
CA PRO A 141 17.69 4.39 1.17
C PRO A 141 17.73 5.85 1.63
N ALA A 142 17.82 6.78 0.68
CA ALA A 142 17.82 8.22 0.94
C ALA A 142 16.47 8.73 1.48
N HIS A 143 15.40 7.95 1.31
CA HIS A 143 14.05 8.31 1.73
C HIS A 143 13.80 7.84 3.17
N GLY A 144 13.20 8.75 3.95
CA GLY A 144 13.20 8.75 5.40
C GLY A 144 12.73 7.47 6.06
N THR A 145 13.38 7.14 7.18
CA THR A 145 12.87 6.16 8.15
C THR A 145 11.44 6.55 8.54
N GLU A 146 10.48 5.67 8.28
CA GLU A 146 9.13 5.80 8.80
C GLU A 146 9.16 5.82 10.34
N THR A 147 8.42 6.74 10.93
CA THR A 147 8.36 6.94 12.38
C THR A 147 7.00 6.43 12.87
N PHE A 148 6.97 5.26 13.51
CA PHE A 148 5.75 4.70 14.08
C PHE A 148 5.50 5.31 15.46
N ALA A 149 4.72 6.39 15.50
CA ALA A 149 4.31 7.02 16.74
C ALA A 149 2.91 6.59 17.16
N SER A 150 2.74 6.35 18.45
CA SER A 150 1.47 5.96 19.08
C SER A 150 0.59 7.16 19.47
N SER A 151 1.17 8.36 19.55
CA SER A 151 0.48 9.63 19.78
C SER A 151 1.26 10.82 19.18
N VAL A 152 0.66 12.02 19.21
CA VAL A 152 1.37 13.25 18.82
C VAL A 152 2.55 13.53 19.75
N ASP A 153 2.42 13.27 21.05
CA ASP A 153 3.51 13.43 22.03
C ASP A 153 4.68 12.51 21.72
N ASP A 154 4.38 11.24 21.42
CA ASP A 154 5.38 10.23 21.04
C ASP A 154 6.07 10.63 19.72
N LEU A 155 5.32 11.14 18.74
CA LEU A 155 5.90 11.61 17.50
C LEU A 155 6.86 12.79 17.70
N VAL A 156 6.46 13.78 18.50
CA VAL A 156 7.31 14.92 18.84
C VAL A 156 8.57 14.45 19.57
N ALA A 157 8.43 13.53 20.54
CA ALA A 157 9.55 12.95 21.26
C ALA A 157 10.52 12.19 20.33
N GLN A 158 10.00 11.44 19.35
CA GLN A 158 10.82 10.72 18.38
C GLN A 158 11.56 11.68 17.43
N VAL A 159 10.93 12.77 16.99
CA VAL A 159 11.59 13.80 16.17
C VAL A 159 12.69 14.51 16.97
N ILE A 160 12.43 14.84 18.24
CA ILE A 160 13.42 15.39 19.16
C ILE A 160 14.62 14.43 19.26
N ALA A 161 14.37 13.15 19.57
CA ALA A 161 15.43 12.15 19.72
C ALA A 161 16.23 11.91 18.43
N LYS A 162 15.61 12.11 17.25
CA LYS A 162 16.29 12.00 15.95
C LYS A 162 17.17 13.21 15.65
N VAL A 163 16.73 14.42 16.02
CA VAL A 163 17.55 15.64 15.89
C VAL A 163 18.70 15.63 16.90
N ASP A 164 18.46 15.18 18.12
CA ASP A 164 19.50 15.11 19.18
C ASP A 164 20.61 14.11 18.88
N ARG A 165 20.34 13.12 18.01
CA ARG A 165 21.32 12.15 17.53
C ARG A 165 22.10 12.61 16.31
N ASP A 166 21.82 13.79 15.76
CA ASP A 166 22.54 14.35 14.61
C ASP A 166 23.79 15.14 15.07
N PRO A 167 25.00 14.57 14.94
CA PRO A 167 26.22 15.23 15.44
C PRO A 167 26.61 16.47 14.61
N GLY A 168 26.01 16.69 13.44
CA GLY A 168 26.25 17.86 12.60
C GLY A 168 25.41 19.08 12.98
N LEU A 169 24.40 18.91 13.84
CA LEU A 169 23.49 19.97 14.24
C LEU A 169 23.99 20.70 15.50
N GLY A 170 24.33 21.98 15.35
CA GLY A 170 24.67 22.84 16.48
C GLY A 170 23.47 23.08 17.41
N SER A 171 23.73 23.26 18.71
CA SER A 171 22.69 23.48 19.72
C SER A 171 21.81 24.71 19.44
N SER A 172 22.35 25.74 18.77
CA SER A 172 21.64 26.97 18.41
C SER A 172 20.57 26.78 17.33
N VAL A 173 20.70 25.76 16.47
CA VAL A 173 19.77 25.44 15.38
C VAL A 173 18.86 24.25 15.68
N ARG A 174 19.09 23.56 16.80
CA ARG A 174 18.31 22.40 17.25
C ARG A 174 16.79 22.64 17.25
N ASN A 175 16.32 23.67 17.95
CA ASN A 175 14.89 23.94 18.07
C ASN A 175 14.27 24.36 16.73
N LYS A 176 15.01 25.12 15.90
CA LYS A 176 14.60 25.44 14.52
C LYS A 176 14.42 24.15 13.71
N ALA A 177 15.42 23.27 13.72
CA ALA A 177 15.39 22.02 12.97
C ALA A 177 14.23 21.10 13.39
N ILE A 178 13.94 21.00 14.69
CA ILE A 178 12.81 20.21 15.19
C ILE A 178 11.48 20.80 14.70
N VAL A 179 11.27 22.11 14.85
CA VAL A 179 10.03 22.76 14.43
C VAL A 179 9.82 22.66 12.91
N HIS A 180 10.87 22.79 12.10
CA HIS A 180 10.78 22.64 10.64
C HIS A 180 10.38 21.21 10.27
N ARG A 181 11.03 20.19 10.84
CA ARG A 181 10.68 18.78 10.59
C ARG A 181 9.23 18.47 10.99
N LEU A 182 8.78 18.96 12.15
CA LEU A 182 7.38 18.79 12.60
C LEU A 182 6.39 19.52 11.69
N TYR A 183 6.79 20.66 11.13
CA TYR A 183 5.98 21.38 10.16
C TYR A 183 5.84 20.62 8.85
N ASP A 184 6.95 20.08 8.31
CA ASP A 184 6.93 19.29 7.07
C ASP A 184 6.12 18.00 7.21
N MET A 185 5.96 17.49 8.43
CA MET A 185 5.11 16.34 8.77
C MET A 185 3.63 16.71 8.97
N GLY A 186 3.25 17.98 8.84
CA GLY A 186 1.86 18.44 8.99
C GLY A 186 1.35 18.48 10.43
N ILE A 187 2.21 18.33 11.44
CA ILE A 187 1.75 18.16 12.84
C ILE A 187 1.01 19.37 13.39
N PHE A 188 1.30 20.57 12.89
CA PHE A 188 0.61 21.78 13.33
C PHE A 188 -0.81 21.95 12.74
N GLU A 189 -1.28 21.04 11.88
CA GLU A 189 -2.69 20.95 11.49
C GLU A 189 -3.55 20.32 12.61
N ILE A 190 -2.92 19.60 13.53
CA ILE A 190 -3.58 19.01 14.69
C ILE A 190 -3.80 20.10 15.74
N LYS A 191 -5.02 20.13 16.29
CA LYS A 191 -5.39 21.07 17.36
C LYS A 191 -4.44 20.91 18.55
N ASP A 192 -4.00 22.03 19.10
CA ASP A 192 -3.13 22.13 20.28
C ASP A 192 -1.69 21.58 20.12
N ALA A 193 -1.30 21.07 18.95
CA ALA A 193 0.05 20.57 18.71
C ALA A 193 1.15 21.61 18.95
N ALA A 194 0.89 22.89 18.64
CA ALA A 194 1.84 23.97 18.90
C ALA A 194 2.10 24.21 20.41
N GLN A 195 1.10 23.96 21.27
CA GLN A 195 1.26 24.04 22.72
C GLN A 195 2.12 22.87 23.22
N LEU A 196 1.81 21.66 22.77
CA LEU A 196 2.55 20.46 23.13
C LEU A 196 4.03 20.53 22.71
N VAL A 197 4.31 20.97 21.49
CA VAL A 197 5.68 21.15 20.99
C VAL A 197 6.44 22.19 21.81
N ALA A 198 5.78 23.28 22.22
CA ALA A 198 6.39 24.29 23.07
C ALA A 198 6.78 23.72 24.44
N GLU A 199 5.91 22.92 25.06
CA GLU A 199 6.15 22.25 26.34
C GLU A 199 7.29 21.23 26.25
N LEU A 200 7.28 20.36 25.25
CA LEU A 200 8.31 19.33 25.06
C LEU A 200 9.69 19.90 24.71
N LEU A 201 9.73 21.06 24.04
CA LEU A 201 10.99 21.76 23.70
C LEU A 201 11.44 22.74 24.78
N GLY A 202 10.62 23.03 25.80
CA GLY A 202 10.91 24.03 26.82
C GLY A 202 11.02 25.46 26.25
N ILE A 203 10.24 25.79 25.22
CA ILE A 203 10.22 27.12 24.57
C ILE A 203 8.83 27.74 24.61
N SER A 204 8.73 29.04 24.29
CA SER A 204 7.42 29.69 24.21
C SER A 204 6.66 29.29 22.94
N ARG A 205 5.33 29.29 22.99
CA ARG A 205 4.48 29.17 21.79
C ARG A 205 4.81 30.20 20.73
N HIS A 206 5.13 31.43 21.14
CA HIS A 206 5.54 32.47 20.22
C HIS A 206 6.81 32.08 19.45
N THR A 207 7.77 31.44 20.11
CA THR A 207 9.00 30.91 19.48
C THR A 207 8.69 29.81 18.46
N VAL A 208 7.75 28.91 18.77
CA VAL A 208 7.29 27.88 17.81
C VAL A 208 6.71 28.55 16.55
N TYR A 209 5.78 29.50 16.70
CA TYR A 209 5.20 30.21 15.57
C TYR A 209 6.21 31.06 14.79
N LEU A 210 7.21 31.63 15.45
CA LEU A 210 8.31 32.34 14.81
C LEU A 210 9.08 31.40 13.86
N HIS A 211 9.45 30.20 14.33
CA HIS A 211 10.13 29.21 13.49
C HIS A 211 9.24 28.74 12.33
N ILE A 212 7.96 28.45 12.58
CA ILE A 212 7.00 28.08 11.51
C ILE A 212 6.91 29.16 10.44
N ARG A 213 6.80 30.43 10.84
CA ARG A 213 6.71 31.56 9.91
C ARG A 213 7.99 31.70 9.08
N ASN A 214 9.15 31.58 9.72
CA ASN A 214 10.42 31.66 9.01
C ASN A 214 10.59 30.50 8.01
N HIS A 215 10.19 29.28 8.37
CA HIS A 215 10.21 28.14 7.46
C HIS A 215 9.29 28.33 6.25
N LYS A 216 8.08 28.85 6.46
CA LYS A 216 7.15 29.20 5.37
C LYS A 216 7.76 30.22 4.40
N ALA A 217 8.47 31.21 4.91
CA ALA A 217 9.15 32.21 4.08
C ALA A 217 10.30 31.56 3.27
N GLU A 218 11.12 30.73 3.92
CA GLU A 218 12.22 29.99 3.27
C GLU A 218 11.71 29.06 2.14
N LEU A 219 10.56 28.39 2.33
CA LEU A 219 9.94 27.54 1.30
C LEU A 219 9.39 28.35 0.11
N ALA A 220 8.87 29.56 0.36
CA ALA A 220 8.32 30.42 -0.69
C ALA A 220 9.41 31.06 -1.57
N GLU A 221 10.63 31.22 -1.05
CA GLU A 221 11.80 31.71 -1.81
C GLU A 221 12.43 30.64 -2.71
N GLN A 222 12.08 29.36 -2.52
CA GLN A 222 12.60 28.22 -3.28
C GLN A 222 11.66 27.78 -4.43
N GLN A 223 10.53 28.48 -4.61
CA GLN A 223 9.54 28.26 -5.67
C GLN A 223 9.60 29.38 -6.71
#